data_AF-I7HJA2-F1
#
_entry.id   AF-I7HJA2-F1
#
_cell.length_a   1.000
_cell.length_b   1.000
_cell.length_c   1.000
_cell.angle_alpha   90.00
_cell.angle_beta   90.00
_cell.angle_gamma   90.00
#
_symmetry.space_group_name_H-M   'P 1'
#
loop_
_entity.id
_entity.type
_entity.pdbx_description
1 polymer ?
#
loop_
_entity_poly.entity_id
_entity_poly.type
_entity_poly.pdbx_seq_one_letter_code
_entity_poly.pdbx_strand_id
1 'polypeptide(L)' 'CLTTQILTGLLLAMHYTADTSLAFSSVAYTCRNVQYGWLIRNLHANGASFFFICIFLHIGRGLYYGSYLYKETWNTGV' A
#
# COMPACT_ATOMS: atom_id res chain seq x y z
N CYS A 1 5.90 1.28 5.65
CA CYS A 1 4.96 0.89 4.59
C CYS A 1 3.51 1.21 4.96
N LEU A 2 2.99 0.68 6.07
CA LEU A 2 1.58 0.85 6.46
C LEU A 2 1.12 2.31 6.58
N THR A 3 1.77 3.14 7.39
CA THR A 3 1.39 4.55 7.56
C THR A 3 1.39 5.31 6.23
N THR A 4 2.42 5.10 5.39
CA THR A 4 2.50 5.71 4.05
C THR A 4 1.35 5.27 3.14
N GLN A 5 0.97 3.99 3.16
CA GLN A 5 -0.17 3.49 2.38
C GLN A 5 -1.49 4.07 2.88
N ILE A 6 -1.69 4.18 4.20
CA ILE A 6 -2.91 4.78 4.78
C ILE A 6 -3.02 6.25 4.34
N LEU A 7 -1.95 7.03 4.50
CA LEU A 7 -1.96 8.45 4.14
C LEU A 7 -2.22 8.66 2.64
N THR A 8 -1.47 7.98 1.78
CA THR A 8 -1.65 8.08 0.32
C THR A 8 -3.02 7.55 -0.11
N GLY A 9 -3.50 6.46 0.51
CA GLY A 9 -4.81 5.88 0.25
C GLY A 9 -5.96 6.82 0.60
N LEU A 10 -5.90 7.51 1.75
CA LEU A 10 -6.88 8.52 2.14
C LEU A 10 -6.89 9.70 1.17
N LEU A 11 -5.72 10.20 0.77
CA LEU A 11 -5.60 11.29 -0.21
C LEU A 11 -6.21 10.92 -1.57
N LEU A 12 -6.02 9.67 -2.01
CA LEU A 12 -6.63 9.14 -3.24
C LEU A 12 -8.13 8.93 -3.10
N ALA A 13 -8.59 8.41 -1.95
CA ALA A 13 -10.01 8.16 -1.69
C ALA A 13 -10.85 9.44 -1.73
N MET A 14 -10.29 10.59 -1.33
CA MET A 14 -10.97 11.89 -1.45
C MET A 14 -11.28 12.31 -2.90
N HIS A 15 -10.64 11.69 -3.90
CA HIS A 15 -10.80 12.02 -5.32
C HIS A 15 -11.31 10.84 -6.17
N TYR A 16 -11.47 9.66 -5.57
CA TYR A 16 -11.96 8.46 -6.24
C TYR A 16 -13.49 8.40 -6.20
N THR A 17 -14.09 7.98 -7.31
CA THR A 17 -15.55 7.72 -7.38
C THR A 17 -15.80 6.24 -7.57
N ALA A 18 -16.46 5.61 -6.60
CA ALA A 18 -16.79 4.18 -6.60
C ALA A 18 -18.05 3.85 -7.42
N ASP A 19 -18.13 4.38 -8.65
CA ASP A 19 -19.15 4.06 -9.63
C ASP A 19 -18.49 3.46 -10.88
N THR A 20 -19.06 2.40 -11.45
CA THR A 20 -18.40 1.67 -12.57
C THR A 20 -18.20 2.52 -13.83
N SER A 21 -19.06 3.52 -14.07
CA SER A 21 -18.94 4.43 -15.20
C SER A 21 -17.91 5.54 -14.96
N LEU A 22 -17.53 5.80 -13.70
CA LEU A 22 -16.65 6.90 -13.28
C LEU A 22 -15.33 6.46 -12.63
N ALA A 23 -15.16 5.18 -12.26
CA ALA A 23 -14.01 4.69 -11.52
C ALA A 23 -12.69 4.94 -12.28
N PHE A 24 -12.65 4.61 -13.57
CA PHE A 24 -11.46 4.83 -14.38
C PHE A 24 -11.19 6.33 -14.63
N SER A 25 -12.23 7.10 -14.96
CA SER A 25 -12.09 8.53 -15.25
C SER A 25 -11.68 9.34 -14.00
N SER A 26 -12.16 8.99 -12.80
CA SER A 26 -11.78 9.65 -11.55
C SER A 26 -10.30 9.45 -11.19
N VAL A 27 -9.74 8.26 -11.45
CA VAL A 27 -8.28 8.02 -11.30
C VAL A 27 -7.48 8.82 -12.33
N ALA A 28 -7.93 8.85 -13.59
CA ALA A 28 -7.29 9.64 -14.64
C ALA A 28 -7.34 11.15 -14.33
N TYR A 29 -8.48 11.64 -13.84
CA TYR A 29 -8.66 13.01 -13.37
C TYR A 29 -7.69 13.33 -12.23
N THR A 30 -7.59 12.45 -11.23
CA THR A 30 -6.64 12.62 -10.12
C THR A 30 -5.20 12.76 -10.62
N CYS A 31 -4.76 11.91 -11.55
CA CYS A 31 -3.40 11.98 -12.07
C CYS A 31 -3.10 13.25 -12.88
N ARG A 32 -4.10 13.79 -13.60
CA ARG A 32 -3.90 14.91 -14.53
C ARG A 32 -4.19 16.27 -13.93
N ASN A 33 -5.16 16.35 -13.02
CA ASN A 33 -5.76 17.63 -12.60
C ASN A 33 -5.62 17.91 -11.10
N VAL A 34 -5.42 16.89 -10.26
CA VAL A 34 -5.15 17.11 -8.82
C VAL A 34 -3.68 17.43 -8.63
N GLN A 35 -3.38 18.47 -7.84
CA GLN A 35 -2.00 18.88 -7.54
C GLN A 35 -1.23 17.70 -6.91
N TYR A 36 -0.11 17.33 -7.53
CA TYR A 36 0.68 16.13 -7.18
C TYR A 36 -0.10 14.80 -7.19
N GLY A 37 -1.29 14.74 -7.79
CA GLY A 37 -2.12 13.53 -7.81
C GLY A 37 -1.42 12.36 -8.51
N TRP A 38 -0.65 12.63 -9.59
CA TRP A 38 0.18 11.62 -10.23
C TRP A 38 1.24 11.03 -9.27
N LEU A 39 1.86 11.88 -8.45
CA LEU A 39 2.91 11.46 -7.52
C LEU A 39 2.28 10.61 -6.41
N ILE A 40 1.19 11.08 -5.80
CA ILE A 40 0.48 10.35 -4.74
C ILE A 40 0.00 8.99 -5.25
N ARG A 41 -0.58 8.94 -6.45
CA ARG A 41 -1.02 7.68 -7.09
C ARG A 41 0.15 6.74 -7.33
N ASN A 42 1.29 7.23 -7.83
CA ASN A 42 2.48 6.41 -8.04
C ASN A 42 3.10 5.93 -6.72
N LEU A 43 3.12 6.77 -5.68
CA LEU A 43 3.57 6.39 -4.34
C LEU A 43 2.70 5.29 -3.74
N HIS A 44 1.37 5.38 -3.86
CA HIS A 44 0.46 4.35 -3.36
C HIS A 44 0.61 3.02 -4.12
N ALA A 45 0.74 3.08 -5.44
CA ALA A 45 0.89 1.91 -6.29
C ALA A 45 2.24 1.20 -6.07
N ASN A 46 3.36 1.92 -6.16
CA ASN A 46 4.69 1.34 -5.94
C ASN A 46 4.92 1.01 -4.45
N GLY A 47 4.30 1.77 -3.55
CA GLY A 47 4.31 1.52 -2.11
C GLY A 47 3.69 0.18 -1.74
N ALA A 48 2.71 -0.31 -2.50
CA ALA A 48 2.19 -1.67 -2.34
C ALA A 48 3.25 -2.74 -2.65
N SER A 49 3.96 -2.63 -3.78
CA SER A 49 5.07 -3.54 -4.11
C SER A 49 6.18 -3.49 -3.06
N PHE A 50 6.55 -2.29 -2.59
CA PHE A 50 7.52 -2.12 -1.52
C PHE A 50 7.05 -2.75 -0.20
N PHE A 51 5.76 -2.68 0.11
CA PHE A 51 5.17 -3.37 1.27
C PHE A 51 5.45 -4.87 1.19
N PHE A 52 5.17 -5.51 0.04
CA PHE A 52 5.43 -6.94 -0.14
C PHE A 52 6.92 -7.28 -0.08
N ILE A 53 7.80 -6.45 -0.64
CA ILE A 53 9.25 -6.62 -0.46
C ILE A 53 9.61 -6.64 1.03
N CYS A 54 9.09 -5.69 1.83
CA CYS A 54 9.32 -5.67 3.27
C CYS A 54 8.76 -6.92 3.98
N ILE A 55 7.55 -7.37 3.61
CA ILE A 55 6.95 -8.58 4.20
C ILE A 55 7.81 -9.80 3.90
N PHE A 56 8.21 -10.03 2.65
CA PHE A 56 9.00 -11.21 2.28
C PHE A 56 10.37 -11.21 2.96
N LEU A 57 11.04 -10.05 3.03
CA LEU A 57 12.29 -9.92 3.78
C LEU A 57 12.07 -10.14 5.29
N HIS A 58 10.97 -9.64 5.85
CA HIS A 58 10.63 -9.81 7.26
C HIS A 58 10.38 -11.28 7.63
N ILE A 59 9.60 -12.01 6.81
CA ILE A 59 9.37 -13.45 6.94
C ILE A 59 10.68 -14.22 6.77
N GLY A 60 11.44 -13.94 5.71
CA GLY A 60 12.71 -14.59 5.43
C GLY A 60 13.72 -14.44 6.57
N ARG A 61 13.84 -13.24 7.15
CA ARG A 61 14.63 -13.00 8.35
C ARG A 61 14.13 -13.83 9.53
N GLY A 62 12.81 -13.89 9.74
CA GLY A 62 12.20 -14.68 10.80
C GLY A 62 12.49 -16.18 10.68
N LEU A 63 12.54 -16.72 9.46
CA LEU A 63 12.96 -18.09 9.20
C LEU A 63 14.47 -18.29 9.45
N TYR A 64 15.31 -17.42 8.89
CA TYR A 64 16.77 -17.55 8.97
C TYR A 64 17.29 -17.50 10.43
N TYR A 65 16.70 -16.65 11.27
CA TYR A 65 17.11 -16.50 12.67
C TYR A 65 16.24 -17.27 13.68
N GLY A 66 15.32 -18.13 13.22
CA GLY A 66 14.46 -18.91 14.12
C GLY A 66 13.46 -18.08 14.92
N SER A 67 13.14 -16.84 14.51
CA SER A 67 12.22 -15.96 15.24
C SER A 67 10.79 -16.49 15.29
N TYR A 68 10.42 -17.45 14.43
CA TYR A 68 9.14 -18.17 14.50
C TYR A 68 8.94 -18.95 15.81
N LEU A 69 9.99 -19.17 16.59
CA LEU A 69 9.89 -19.78 17.93
C LEU A 69 9.13 -18.89 18.93
N TYR A 70 9.06 -17.58 18.69
CA TYR A 70 8.16 -16.67 19.41
C TYR A 70 6.73 -16.82 18.88
N LYS A 71 6.07 -17.91 19.26
CA LYS A 71 4.81 -18.39 18.66
C LYS A 71 3.69 -17.35 18.60
N GLU A 72 3.45 -16.61 19.69
CA GLU A 72 2.40 -15.57 19.71
C GLU A 72 2.68 -14.47 18.68
N THR A 73 3.92 -13.99 18.61
CA THR A 73 4.35 -12.96 17.65
C THR A 73 4.30 -13.50 16.22
N TRP A 74 4.74 -14.74 16.00
CA TRP A 74 4.73 -15.36 14.68
C TRP A 74 3.31 -15.59 14.16
N ASN A 75 2.43 -16.19 14.97
CA ASN A 75 1.06 -16.49 14.60
C ASN A 75 0.20 -15.22 14.40
N THR A 76 0.52 -14.10 15.05
CA THR A 76 -0.14 -12.80 14.79
C THR A 76 0.29 -12.21 13.44
N GLY A 77 1.50 -12.51 12.98
CA GLY A 77 2.04 -12.01 11.71
C GLY A 77 1.64 -12.84 10.48
N VAL A 78 1.22 -14.10 10.68
CA VAL A 78 0.60 -14.98 9.68
C VAL A 78 -0.85 -14.56 9.47
#